data_AF-T0ZUG7-F1
#
_entry.id   AF-T0ZUG7-F1
#
_cell.length_a   1.000
_cell.length_b   1.000
_cell.length_c   1.000
_cell.angle_alpha   90.00
_cell.angle_beta   90.00
_cell.angle_gamma   90.00
#
_symmetry.space_group_name_H-M   'P 1'
#
loop_
_entity.id
_entity.type
_entity.pdbx_description
1 polymer ?
#
loop_
_entity_poly.entity_id
_entity_poly.type
_entity_poly.pdbx_seq_one_letter_code
_entity_poly.pdbx_strand_id
1 'polypeptide(L)'
;MRYRSKALPEPVAETLERMNRNRERKITVGMVKGRYYTFDTKTVYSEEKGRNITVTLYLGKIESDGKFIPARHKKGLTNVNTVTELINEMKKSPIDEFLHPSKIDNDILEMLSADGRVATSKIAEETRLSSSAIAYRIKRLEKKYGIRYTLEFGPRPFNFFRFVVFVRFLHHVPQVKDMQELLEREPTIQFAALVKGKYDLFMYIMAENTHDLEGKVYNIRTNRVFSAYKSFWSVSYVTYAYGYVPLRKEFIELLKDKVWHRTKETPRRKPDWILERDYLILKELNENGRESFADMDNKLGLKSGASDYTYYKLVNDKVIYRVTINMLSLPMKYTLLMRCPQVNISSFDVHRDEYRSHVIERTDTPTNRYILIGDIGAPYGLLHIKPIYNERMEDAVDELKRYTREDRVETHVITDVLVGSLGFRKIPKEITYQYKALVKRQQQDNKESDN
;
A
#
# COMPACT_ATOMS: atom_id res chain seq x y z
N MET A 1 -11.67 -45.32 -2.17
CA MET A 1 -12.11 -46.48 -1.35
C MET A 1 -13.62 -46.42 -1.16
N ARG A 2 -14.37 -47.27 -1.87
CA ARG A 2 -15.82 -47.48 -1.65
C ARG A 2 -15.99 -48.91 -1.17
N TYR A 3 -16.29 -49.11 0.11
CA TYR A 3 -16.88 -50.36 0.58
C TYR A 3 -18.39 -50.16 0.60
N ARG A 4 -19.11 -50.90 -0.25
CA ARG A 4 -20.57 -51.06 -0.20
C ARG A 4 -20.88 -52.32 0.62
N SER A 5 -21.96 -52.24 1.41
CA SER A 5 -22.73 -53.31 2.05
C SER A 5 -22.12 -54.12 3.21
N LYS A 6 -21.88 -53.45 4.35
CA LYS A 6 -22.26 -54.03 5.65
C LYS A 6 -23.30 -53.10 6.27
N ALA A 7 -24.39 -53.65 6.81
CA ALA A 7 -25.35 -52.87 7.58
C ALA A 7 -24.60 -52.16 8.71
N LEU A 8 -24.83 -50.85 8.87
CA LEU A 8 -24.25 -50.10 9.98
C LEU A 8 -24.81 -50.68 11.30
N PRO A 9 -24.01 -50.78 12.36
CA PRO A 9 -24.54 -51.09 13.69
C PRO A 9 -25.63 -50.09 14.06
N GLU A 10 -26.67 -50.57 14.74
CA GLU A 10 -27.85 -49.79 15.13
C GLU A 10 -27.49 -48.44 15.80
N PRO A 11 -26.54 -48.37 16.77
CA PRO A 11 -26.15 -47.09 17.38
C PRO A 11 -25.51 -46.08 16.41
N VAL A 12 -24.82 -46.60 15.39
CA VAL A 12 -24.15 -45.80 14.35
C VAL A 12 -25.19 -45.31 13.33
N ALA A 13 -26.16 -46.15 12.98
CA ALA A 13 -27.25 -45.82 12.07
C ALA A 13 -28.15 -44.71 12.67
N GLU A 14 -28.57 -44.83 13.92
CA GLU A 14 -29.36 -43.82 14.62
C GLU A 14 -28.64 -42.46 14.69
N THR A 15 -27.34 -42.49 14.96
CA THR A 15 -26.53 -41.27 15.02
C THR A 15 -26.41 -40.62 13.65
N LEU A 16 -26.23 -41.40 12.59
CA LEU A 16 -26.21 -40.91 11.22
C LEU A 16 -27.57 -40.32 10.81
N GLU A 17 -28.69 -40.94 11.19
CA GLU A 17 -30.03 -40.40 10.95
C GLU A 17 -30.24 -39.07 11.68
N ARG A 18 -29.82 -38.97 12.95
CA ARG A 18 -29.86 -37.73 13.71
C ARG A 18 -29.03 -36.63 13.05
N MET A 19 -27.85 -36.96 12.52
CA MET A 19 -27.01 -35.98 11.82
C MET A 19 -27.60 -35.54 10.47
N ASN A 20 -28.45 -36.36 9.85
CA ASN A 20 -29.14 -36.04 8.60
C ASN A 20 -30.46 -35.27 8.81
N ARG A 21 -31.03 -35.25 10.03
CA ARG A 21 -32.21 -34.42 10.33
C ARG A 21 -31.88 -32.96 10.05
N ASN A 22 -32.67 -32.33 9.19
CA ASN A 22 -32.53 -30.93 8.75
C ASN A 22 -31.33 -30.62 7.83
N ARG A 23 -30.72 -31.61 7.19
CA ARG A 23 -29.74 -31.39 6.12
C ARG A 23 -30.35 -31.61 4.74
N GLU A 24 -30.07 -30.71 3.80
CA GLU A 24 -30.47 -30.86 2.39
C GLU A 24 -29.86 -32.09 1.70
N ARG A 25 -28.73 -32.61 2.21
CA ARG A 25 -28.00 -33.75 1.65
C ARG A 25 -27.62 -34.76 2.72
N LYS A 26 -27.66 -36.04 2.35
CA LYS A 26 -27.26 -37.14 3.23
C LYS A 26 -25.74 -37.20 3.39
N ILE A 27 -25.30 -37.25 4.64
CA ILE A 27 -23.92 -37.53 5.02
C ILE A 27 -23.58 -38.97 4.64
N THR A 28 -22.36 -39.16 4.13
CA THR A 28 -21.82 -40.48 3.81
C THR A 28 -20.93 -40.98 4.94
N VAL A 29 -20.89 -42.29 5.15
CA VAL A 29 -20.05 -42.94 6.15
C VAL A 29 -19.05 -43.87 5.48
N GLY A 30 -17.77 -43.72 5.82
CA GLY A 30 -16.71 -44.64 5.45
C GLY A 30 -16.24 -45.43 6.67
N MET A 31 -16.04 -46.74 6.53
CA MET A 31 -15.49 -47.57 7.60
C MET A 31 -14.00 -47.83 7.35
N VAL A 32 -13.16 -47.53 8.34
CA VAL A 32 -11.71 -47.82 8.30
C VAL A 32 -11.29 -48.43 9.64
N LYS A 33 -10.74 -49.66 9.61
CA LYS A 33 -10.27 -50.40 10.81
C LYS A 33 -11.29 -50.41 11.97
N GLY A 34 -12.57 -50.66 11.66
CA GLY A 34 -13.65 -50.75 12.66
C GLY A 34 -14.20 -49.41 13.18
N ARG A 35 -13.71 -48.27 12.67
CA ARG A 35 -14.22 -46.93 13.00
C ARG A 35 -15.03 -46.33 11.85
N TYR A 36 -16.06 -45.56 12.17
CA TYR A 36 -16.97 -44.96 11.20
C TYR A 36 -16.66 -43.47 11.05
N TYR A 37 -16.32 -43.03 9.84
CA TYR A 37 -15.93 -41.67 9.53
C TYR A 37 -17.02 -41.02 8.69
N THR A 38 -17.50 -39.84 9.09
CA THR A 38 -18.60 -39.14 8.43
C THR A 38 -18.09 -38.05 7.49
N PHE A 39 -18.69 -37.97 6.31
CA PHE A 39 -18.28 -37.06 5.25
C PHE A 39 -19.49 -36.40 4.58
N ASP A 40 -19.42 -35.09 4.40
CA ASP A 40 -20.34 -34.31 3.57
C ASP A 40 -19.70 -34.05 2.21
N THR A 41 -20.36 -34.41 1.11
CA THR A 41 -19.74 -34.41 -0.22
C THR A 41 -20.63 -33.70 -1.24
N LYS A 42 -20.03 -32.87 -2.09
CA LYS A 42 -20.71 -32.19 -3.19
C LYS A 42 -19.83 -32.17 -4.43
N THR A 43 -20.40 -32.51 -5.58
CA THR A 43 -19.76 -32.32 -6.88
C THR A 43 -20.07 -30.92 -7.40
N VAL A 44 -19.03 -30.18 -7.80
CA VAL A 44 -19.13 -28.84 -8.38
C VAL A 44 -18.25 -28.72 -9.61
N TYR A 45 -18.68 -27.92 -10.58
CA TYR A 45 -17.86 -27.59 -11.74
C TYR A 45 -16.75 -26.62 -11.31
N SER A 46 -15.49 -26.94 -11.63
CA SER A 46 -14.34 -26.08 -11.38
C SER A 46 -13.93 -25.41 -12.70
N GLU A 47 -14.11 -24.10 -12.80
CA GLU A 47 -13.69 -23.32 -13.96
C GLU A 47 -12.18 -23.41 -14.18
N GLU A 48 -11.38 -23.34 -13.09
CA GLU A 48 -9.92 -23.49 -13.11
C GLU A 48 -9.46 -24.82 -13.74
N LYS A 49 -10.22 -25.91 -13.55
CA LYS A 49 -9.84 -27.26 -14.02
C LYS A 49 -10.65 -27.74 -15.23
N GLY A 50 -11.60 -26.94 -15.71
CA GLY A 50 -12.50 -27.28 -16.82
C GLY A 50 -13.28 -28.58 -16.63
N ARG A 51 -13.51 -29.01 -15.38
CA ARG A 51 -14.19 -30.29 -15.08
C ARG A 51 -14.91 -30.27 -13.74
N ASN A 52 -15.85 -31.19 -13.58
CA ASN A 52 -16.50 -31.46 -12.29
C ASN A 52 -15.49 -32.05 -11.31
N ILE A 53 -15.38 -31.44 -10.13
CA ILE A 53 -14.61 -31.94 -8.99
C ILE A 53 -15.55 -32.31 -7.85
N THR A 54 -15.23 -33.40 -7.15
CA THR A 54 -15.94 -33.79 -5.93
C THR A 54 -15.20 -33.22 -4.72
N VAL A 55 -15.87 -32.34 -3.98
CA VAL A 55 -15.36 -31.75 -2.73
C VAL A 55 -15.97 -32.51 -1.56
N THR A 56 -15.12 -32.91 -0.62
CA THR A 56 -15.52 -33.71 0.56
C THR A 56 -15.05 -33.03 1.84
N LEU A 57 -15.99 -32.73 2.74
CA LEU A 57 -15.74 -32.23 4.09
C LEU A 57 -15.82 -33.40 5.09
N TYR A 58 -14.76 -33.61 5.86
CA TYR A 58 -14.74 -34.60 6.95
C TYR A 58 -15.38 -34.01 8.21
N LEU A 59 -16.50 -34.57 8.68
CA LEU A 59 -17.27 -34.01 9.80
C LEU A 59 -16.82 -34.56 11.16
N GLY A 60 -16.31 -35.78 11.21
CA GLY A 60 -15.92 -36.44 12.45
C GLY A 60 -16.02 -37.96 12.38
N LYS A 61 -15.88 -38.62 13.53
CA LYS A 61 -16.03 -40.08 13.63
C LYS A 61 -17.18 -40.45 14.57
N ILE A 62 -17.86 -41.56 14.26
CA ILE A 62 -18.84 -42.21 15.13
C ILE A 62 -18.14 -43.47 15.68
N GLU A 63 -18.06 -43.57 17.00
CA GLU A 63 -17.57 -44.78 17.68
C GLU A 63 -18.62 -45.90 17.61
N SER A 64 -18.22 -47.14 17.92
CA SER A 64 -19.12 -48.31 17.82
C SER A 64 -20.36 -48.23 18.72
N ASP A 65 -20.31 -47.42 19.78
CA ASP A 65 -21.41 -47.15 20.72
C ASP A 65 -22.36 -46.04 20.26
N GLY A 66 -22.16 -45.47 19.06
CA GLY A 66 -22.96 -44.36 18.52
C GLY A 66 -22.49 -42.97 18.95
N LYS A 67 -21.41 -42.84 19.75
CA LYS A 67 -20.90 -41.52 20.14
C LYS A 67 -20.24 -40.81 18.97
N PHE A 68 -20.74 -39.63 18.61
CA PHE A 68 -20.12 -38.77 17.59
C PHE A 68 -19.03 -37.88 18.18
N ILE A 69 -17.86 -37.88 17.54
CA ILE A 69 -16.71 -37.04 17.88
C ILE A 69 -16.43 -36.14 16.67
N PRO A 70 -16.66 -34.82 16.78
CA PRO A 70 -16.47 -33.89 15.67
C PRO A 70 -15.00 -33.79 15.27
N ALA A 71 -14.76 -33.52 13.98
CA ALA A 71 -13.42 -33.26 13.46
C ALA A 71 -12.85 -31.96 14.02
N ARG A 72 -11.54 -31.94 14.31
CA ARG A 72 -10.81 -30.70 14.57
C ARG A 72 -10.15 -30.25 13.27
N HIS A 73 -10.68 -29.19 12.66
CA HIS A 73 -10.11 -28.60 11.44
C HIS A 73 -8.93 -27.65 11.73
N LYS A 74 -8.14 -27.29 10.71
CA LYS A 74 -7.12 -26.22 10.80
C LYS A 74 -7.80 -24.86 11.06
N LYS A 75 -7.16 -23.92 11.76
CA LYS A 75 -7.71 -22.62 12.23
C LYS A 75 -8.55 -21.80 11.23
N GLY A 76 -8.40 -21.98 9.91
CA GLY A 76 -9.20 -21.28 8.89
C GLY A 76 -10.48 -22.02 8.45
N LEU A 77 -10.62 -23.30 8.82
CA LEU A 77 -11.73 -24.20 8.48
C LEU A 77 -12.52 -24.63 9.72
N THR A 78 -12.13 -24.16 10.91
CA THR A 78 -12.70 -24.57 12.21
C THR A 78 -14.17 -24.23 12.40
N ASN A 79 -14.71 -23.31 11.61
CA ASN A 79 -16.12 -22.88 11.71
C ASN A 79 -17.00 -23.43 10.58
N VAL A 80 -16.45 -24.25 9.68
CA VAL A 80 -17.16 -24.78 8.51
C VAL A 80 -17.83 -26.10 8.88
N ASN A 81 -19.16 -26.12 8.92
CA ASN A 81 -19.97 -27.27 9.35
C ASN A 81 -20.65 -28.01 8.18
N THR A 82 -20.62 -27.41 6.98
CA THR A 82 -21.23 -27.94 5.75
C THR A 82 -20.27 -27.88 4.57
N VAL A 83 -20.41 -28.82 3.63
CA VAL A 83 -19.61 -28.80 2.38
C VAL A 83 -19.92 -27.56 1.52
N THR A 84 -21.11 -26.97 1.67
CA THR A 84 -21.49 -25.74 0.97
C THR A 84 -20.71 -24.53 1.51
N GLU A 85 -20.58 -24.39 2.84
CA GLU A 85 -19.70 -23.38 3.45
C GLU A 85 -18.24 -23.59 3.05
N LEU A 86 -17.77 -24.84 3.01
CA LEU A 86 -16.42 -25.18 2.55
C LEU A 86 -16.22 -24.72 1.10
N ILE A 87 -17.18 -24.98 0.23
CA ILE A 87 -17.13 -24.58 -1.17
C ILE A 87 -17.18 -23.06 -1.31
N ASN A 88 -17.96 -22.35 -0.48
CA ASN A 88 -17.98 -20.89 -0.49
C ASN A 88 -16.64 -20.30 -0.04
N GLU A 89 -16.01 -20.85 0.99
CA GLU A 89 -14.65 -20.48 1.40
C GLU A 89 -13.62 -20.83 0.32
N MET A 90 -13.76 -21.96 -0.36
CA MET A 90 -12.91 -22.35 -1.50
C MET A 90 -13.19 -21.52 -2.77
N LYS A 91 -14.39 -20.94 -2.89
CA LYS A 91 -14.81 -20.09 -4.01
C LYS A 91 -14.36 -18.65 -3.87
N LYS A 92 -13.88 -18.21 -2.71
CA LYS A 92 -13.14 -16.95 -2.61
C LYS A 92 -11.99 -17.06 -3.61
N SER A 93 -12.12 -16.34 -4.72
CA SER A 93 -11.12 -16.36 -5.78
C SER A 93 -9.80 -15.89 -5.16
N PRO A 94 -8.64 -16.41 -5.61
CA PRO A 94 -7.36 -15.79 -5.30
C PRO A 94 -7.36 -14.27 -5.54
N ILE A 95 -8.18 -13.79 -6.49
CA ILE A 95 -8.41 -12.37 -6.78
C ILE A 95 -9.18 -11.66 -5.65
N ASP A 96 -10.18 -12.31 -5.06
CA ASP A 96 -10.99 -11.76 -3.95
C ASP A 96 -10.15 -11.64 -2.67
N GLU A 97 -9.36 -12.68 -2.33
CA GLU A 97 -8.41 -12.58 -1.20
C GLU A 97 -7.32 -11.54 -1.50
N PHE A 98 -6.96 -11.34 -2.76
CA PHE A 98 -5.98 -10.33 -3.19
C PHE A 98 -6.51 -8.91 -3.08
N LEU A 99 -7.80 -8.70 -3.35
CA LEU A 99 -8.43 -7.40 -3.21
C LEU A 99 -8.83 -7.08 -1.77
N HIS A 100 -9.24 -8.09 -0.99
CA HIS A 100 -9.73 -7.93 0.36
C HIS A 100 -8.87 -8.74 1.34
N PRO A 101 -7.74 -8.15 1.84
CA PRO A 101 -6.93 -8.79 2.85
C PRO A 101 -7.74 -9.09 4.12
N SER A 102 -7.43 -10.22 4.78
CA SER A 102 -8.05 -10.52 6.07
C SER A 102 -7.71 -9.45 7.11
N LYS A 103 -8.48 -9.36 8.21
CA LYS A 103 -8.19 -8.42 9.31
C LYS A 103 -6.73 -8.51 9.79
N ILE A 104 -6.24 -9.73 10.02
CA ILE A 104 -4.84 -9.95 10.44
C ILE A 104 -3.86 -9.47 9.37
N ASP A 105 -4.15 -9.69 8.09
CA ASP A 105 -3.28 -9.21 7.02
C ASP A 105 -3.29 -7.67 6.96
N ASN A 106 -4.44 -7.03 7.13
CA ASN A 106 -4.53 -5.56 7.26
C ASN A 106 -3.73 -5.04 8.45
N ASP A 107 -3.82 -5.68 9.62
CA ASP A 107 -3.03 -5.30 10.80
C ASP A 107 -1.53 -5.42 10.52
N ILE A 108 -1.08 -6.48 9.83
CA ILE A 108 0.32 -6.64 9.39
C ILE A 108 0.72 -5.51 8.43
N LEU A 109 -0.11 -5.21 7.41
CA LEU A 109 0.16 -4.16 6.43
C LEU A 109 0.23 -2.78 7.09
N GLU A 110 -0.64 -2.50 8.06
CA GLU A 110 -0.67 -1.29 8.87
C GLU A 110 0.62 -1.13 9.69
N MET A 111 1.03 -2.17 10.42
CA MET A 111 2.25 -2.14 11.21
C MET A 111 3.51 -1.98 10.35
N LEU A 112 3.61 -2.70 9.23
CA LEU A 112 4.74 -2.59 8.30
C LEU A 112 4.77 -1.24 7.57
N SER A 113 3.61 -0.62 7.31
CA SER A 113 3.52 0.73 6.74
C SER A 113 3.96 1.80 7.72
N ALA A 114 3.64 1.65 9.00
CA ALA A 114 4.05 2.56 10.06
C ALA A 114 5.54 2.43 10.41
N ASP A 115 6.04 1.20 10.45
CA ASP A 115 7.42 0.86 10.73
C ASP A 115 7.81 -0.41 9.97
N GLY A 116 8.47 -0.22 8.83
CA GLY A 116 8.94 -1.33 8.00
C GLY A 116 10.06 -2.14 8.65
N ARG A 117 10.65 -1.71 9.78
CA ARG A 117 11.65 -2.45 10.57
C ARG A 117 11.06 -3.17 11.78
N VAL A 118 9.74 -3.07 12.00
CA VAL A 118 9.07 -3.68 13.15
C VAL A 118 9.40 -5.19 13.25
N ALA A 119 9.68 -5.63 14.48
CA ALA A 119 10.01 -7.02 14.78
C ALA A 119 8.78 -7.93 14.60
N THR A 120 8.98 -9.11 14.01
CA THR A 120 7.92 -10.11 13.83
C THR A 120 7.26 -10.52 15.14
N SER A 121 8.03 -10.56 16.24
CA SER A 121 7.53 -10.85 17.59
C SER A 121 6.53 -9.81 18.07
N LYS A 122 6.77 -8.52 17.80
CA LYS A 122 5.86 -7.42 18.17
C LYS A 122 4.55 -7.50 17.38
N ILE A 123 4.61 -7.81 16.08
CA ILE A 123 3.41 -8.06 15.28
C ILE A 123 2.64 -9.27 15.83
N ALA A 124 3.35 -10.33 16.22
CA ALA A 124 2.75 -11.55 16.79
C ALA A 124 2.02 -11.30 18.12
N GLU A 125 2.60 -10.47 18.99
CA GLU A 125 1.97 -10.01 20.22
C GLU A 125 0.67 -9.23 19.94
N GLU A 126 0.73 -8.21 19.09
CA GLU A 126 -0.42 -7.35 18.75
C GLU A 126 -1.57 -8.17 18.13
N THR A 127 -1.24 -9.10 17.23
CA THR A 127 -2.21 -9.94 16.53
C THR A 127 -2.62 -11.20 17.30
N ARG A 128 -2.02 -11.46 18.47
CA ARG A 128 -2.22 -12.67 19.30
C ARG A 128 -2.00 -13.97 18.52
N LEU A 129 -1.01 -14.00 17.65
CA LEU A 129 -0.59 -15.16 16.88
C LEU A 129 0.84 -15.57 17.22
N SER A 130 1.23 -16.80 16.87
CA SER A 130 2.63 -17.23 17.00
C SER A 130 3.52 -16.48 16.00
N SER A 131 4.76 -16.18 16.40
CA SER A 131 5.77 -15.55 15.53
C SER A 131 5.97 -16.28 14.19
N SER A 132 5.91 -17.62 14.17
CA SER A 132 6.02 -18.42 12.94
C SER A 132 4.84 -18.19 11.98
N ALA A 133 3.62 -18.09 12.50
CA ALA A 133 2.43 -17.78 11.71
C ALA A 133 2.48 -16.37 11.11
N ILE A 134 2.99 -15.39 11.86
CA ILE A 134 3.20 -14.03 11.34
C ILE A 134 4.32 -13.99 10.31
N ALA A 135 5.45 -14.64 10.55
CA ALA A 135 6.54 -14.73 9.58
C ALA A 135 6.07 -15.32 8.24
N TYR A 136 5.25 -16.38 8.29
CA TYR A 136 4.62 -16.96 7.11
C TYR A 136 3.69 -15.96 6.40
N ARG A 137 2.86 -15.23 7.15
CA ARG A 137 1.94 -14.24 6.57
C ARG A 137 2.67 -13.06 5.94
N ILE A 138 3.73 -12.53 6.58
CA ILE A 138 4.56 -11.46 6.01
C ILE A 138 5.13 -11.91 4.67
N LYS A 139 5.81 -13.07 4.60
CA LYS A 139 6.36 -13.60 3.33
C LYS A 139 5.30 -13.78 2.25
N ARG A 140 4.11 -14.23 2.65
CA ARG A 140 2.97 -14.36 1.73
C ARG A 140 2.53 -12.99 1.20
N LEU A 141 2.40 -11.98 2.07
CA LEU A 141 2.01 -10.62 1.70
C LEU A 141 3.08 -9.93 0.85
N GLU A 142 4.36 -10.14 1.16
CA GLU A 142 5.49 -9.63 0.39
C GLU A 142 5.43 -10.13 -1.06
N LYS A 143 5.28 -11.45 -1.25
CA LYS A 143 5.15 -12.04 -2.58
C LYS A 143 3.88 -11.58 -3.28
N LYS A 144 2.77 -11.54 -2.55
CA LYS A 144 1.44 -11.20 -3.06
C LYS A 144 1.38 -9.76 -3.58
N TYR A 145 1.79 -8.80 -2.75
CA TYR A 145 1.70 -7.37 -3.09
C TYR A 145 2.99 -6.77 -3.66
N GLY A 146 4.03 -7.59 -3.89
CA GLY A 146 5.33 -7.10 -4.34
C GLY A 146 5.92 -6.07 -3.38
N ILE A 147 5.87 -6.36 -2.07
CA ILE A 147 6.28 -5.40 -1.04
C ILE A 147 7.80 -5.19 -1.10
N ARG A 148 8.20 -3.91 -1.17
CA ARG A 148 9.57 -3.46 -0.91
C ARG A 148 9.61 -2.62 0.35
N TYR A 149 10.70 -2.72 1.10
CA TYR A 149 10.96 -1.89 2.27
C TYR A 149 11.83 -0.71 1.89
N THR A 150 11.34 0.50 2.08
CA THR A 150 11.98 1.73 1.58
C THR A 150 11.83 2.88 2.57
N LEU A 151 12.51 3.99 2.31
CA LEU A 151 12.46 5.20 3.13
C LEU A 151 11.28 6.08 2.72
N GLU A 152 10.57 6.58 3.74
CA GLU A 152 9.82 7.82 3.59
C GLU A 152 10.73 8.98 3.96
N PHE A 153 11.18 9.71 2.95
CA PHE A 153 12.18 10.76 3.08
C PHE A 153 11.58 12.13 3.40
N GLY A 154 12.24 12.85 4.29
CA GLY A 154 12.02 14.26 4.55
C GLY A 154 12.91 15.13 3.64
N PRO A 155 12.37 15.82 2.62
CA PRO A 155 13.18 16.63 1.71
C PRO A 155 13.59 18.00 2.28
N ARG A 156 12.87 18.48 3.31
CA ARG A 156 13.08 19.82 3.88
C ARG A 156 14.46 20.02 4.52
N PRO A 157 15.03 19.06 5.28
CA PRO A 157 16.41 19.16 5.78
C PRO A 157 17.47 19.41 4.69
N PHE A 158 17.21 18.99 3.45
CA PHE A 158 18.10 19.20 2.30
C PHE A 158 17.71 20.41 1.43
N ASN A 159 16.78 21.23 1.92
CA ASN A 159 16.20 22.36 1.19
C ASN A 159 15.44 21.97 -0.10
N PHE A 160 15.01 20.73 -0.26
CA PHE A 160 14.20 20.33 -1.40
C PHE A 160 12.71 20.60 -1.17
N PHE A 161 12.08 21.16 -2.20
CA PHE A 161 10.66 21.42 -2.33
C PHE A 161 10.07 20.50 -3.39
N ARG A 162 8.76 20.29 -3.32
CA ARG A 162 8.04 19.40 -4.23
C ARG A 162 7.28 20.21 -5.25
N PHE A 163 7.30 19.74 -6.48
CA PHE A 163 6.58 20.34 -7.60
C PHE A 163 5.93 19.26 -8.42
N VAL A 164 4.83 19.61 -9.06
CA VAL A 164 4.18 18.80 -10.08
C VAL A 164 4.17 19.54 -11.41
N VAL A 165 4.41 18.80 -12.48
CA VAL A 165 4.41 19.32 -13.84
C VAL A 165 3.42 18.51 -14.67
N PHE A 166 2.52 19.21 -15.34
CA PHE A 166 1.57 18.65 -16.28
C PHE A 166 1.91 19.14 -17.67
N VAL A 167 2.02 18.22 -18.63
CA VAL A 167 2.32 18.54 -20.02
C VAL A 167 1.19 18.07 -20.92
N ARG A 168 0.69 18.97 -21.75
CA ARG A 168 -0.30 18.69 -22.80
C ARG A 168 0.34 18.95 -24.16
N PHE A 169 0.43 17.94 -25.00
CA PHE A 169 0.85 18.07 -26.39
C PHE A 169 -0.33 18.49 -27.28
N LEU A 170 -0.07 19.30 -28.29
CA LEU A 170 -1.15 19.85 -29.13
C LEU A 170 -1.58 18.94 -30.27
N HIS A 171 -0.66 18.14 -30.80
CA HIS A 171 -0.89 17.34 -32.00
C HIS A 171 -0.34 15.92 -31.87
N HIS A 172 0.97 15.81 -31.70
CA HIS A 172 1.67 14.53 -31.55
C HIS A 172 2.38 14.49 -30.20
N VAL A 173 2.46 13.29 -29.64
CA VAL A 173 3.22 13.01 -28.42
C VAL A 173 4.59 12.42 -28.81
N PRO A 174 5.66 12.72 -28.05
CA PRO A 174 6.94 12.05 -28.26
C PRO A 174 6.84 10.55 -28.06
N GLN A 175 7.81 9.81 -28.59
CA GLN A 175 7.89 8.36 -28.36
C GLN A 175 8.10 8.09 -26.86
N VAL A 176 7.34 7.11 -26.34
CA VAL A 176 7.36 6.75 -24.91
C VAL A 176 8.76 6.43 -24.42
N LYS A 177 9.51 5.66 -25.20
CA LYS A 177 10.89 5.26 -24.91
C LYS A 177 11.83 6.46 -24.82
N ASP A 178 11.74 7.41 -25.76
CA ASP A 178 12.59 8.60 -25.77
C ASP A 178 12.30 9.51 -24.57
N MET A 179 11.02 9.65 -24.20
CA MET A 179 10.64 10.37 -22.98
C MET A 179 11.20 9.68 -21.74
N GLN A 180 11.00 8.36 -21.62
CA GLN A 180 11.51 7.59 -20.49
C GLN A 180 13.03 7.75 -20.35
N GLU A 181 13.80 7.51 -21.42
CA GLU A 181 15.27 7.61 -21.38
C GLU A 181 15.77 9.01 -21.01
N LEU A 182 15.05 10.07 -21.43
CA LEU A 182 15.40 11.44 -21.06
C LEU A 182 15.04 11.75 -19.61
N LEU A 183 13.82 11.43 -19.18
CA LEU A 183 13.31 11.75 -17.84
C LEU A 183 14.00 10.93 -16.75
N GLU A 184 14.42 9.69 -17.04
CA GLU A 184 15.22 8.87 -16.13
C GLU A 184 16.58 9.51 -15.80
N ARG A 185 17.16 10.29 -16.72
CA ARG A 185 18.46 10.96 -16.50
C ARG A 185 18.41 12.16 -15.59
N GLU A 186 17.23 12.71 -15.33
CA GLU A 186 17.06 13.80 -14.35
C GLU A 186 16.78 13.19 -12.97
N PRO A 187 17.76 13.17 -12.05
CA PRO A 187 17.62 12.47 -10.77
C PRO A 187 16.55 13.09 -9.87
N THR A 188 16.18 14.36 -10.08
CA THR A 188 15.17 15.01 -9.23
C THR A 188 13.73 14.71 -9.64
N ILE A 189 13.48 14.13 -10.82
CA ILE A 189 12.17 13.58 -11.17
C ILE A 189 11.98 12.27 -10.40
N GLN A 190 11.16 12.28 -9.35
CA GLN A 190 10.92 11.08 -8.54
C GLN A 190 9.81 10.20 -9.11
N PHE A 191 8.90 10.79 -9.90
CA PHE A 191 7.86 10.04 -10.59
C PHE A 191 7.49 10.75 -11.88
N ALA A 192 7.32 10.00 -12.97
CA ALA A 192 6.76 10.49 -14.21
C ALA A 192 5.88 9.42 -14.85
N ALA A 193 4.73 9.82 -15.37
CA ALA A 193 3.79 8.89 -15.99
C ALA A 193 2.99 9.55 -17.12
N LEU A 194 2.67 8.75 -18.13
CA LEU A 194 1.65 9.10 -19.10
C LEU A 194 0.28 9.04 -18.46
N VAL A 195 -0.54 10.01 -18.81
CA VAL A 195 -1.89 10.13 -18.29
C VAL A 195 -2.89 10.38 -19.42
N LYS A 196 -4.09 9.80 -19.29
CA LYS A 196 -5.23 10.07 -20.18
C LYS A 196 -6.20 11.01 -19.51
N GLY A 197 -6.41 12.18 -20.11
CA GLY A 197 -7.31 13.22 -19.65
C GLY A 197 -7.07 14.52 -20.42
N LYS A 198 -6.94 15.64 -19.70
CA LYS A 198 -6.61 16.95 -20.31
C LYS A 198 -5.12 17.11 -20.63
N TYR A 199 -4.26 16.46 -19.85
CA TYR A 199 -2.81 16.40 -20.06
C TYR A 199 -2.41 14.99 -20.49
N ASP A 200 -1.19 14.86 -21.02
CA ASP A 200 -0.64 13.61 -21.56
C ASP A 200 0.50 13.07 -20.67
N LEU A 201 1.19 13.94 -19.93
CA LEU A 201 2.31 13.59 -19.05
C LEU A 201 2.19 14.32 -17.71
N PHE A 202 2.38 13.57 -16.63
CA PHE A 202 2.49 14.06 -15.26
C PHE A 202 3.88 13.75 -14.70
N MET A 203 4.49 14.72 -14.04
CA MET A 203 5.78 14.55 -13.34
C MET A 203 5.69 15.09 -11.92
N TYR A 204 6.34 14.40 -11.00
CA TYR A 204 6.62 14.84 -9.64
C TYR A 204 8.12 15.08 -9.51
N ILE A 205 8.49 16.34 -9.28
CA ILE A 205 9.87 16.82 -9.33
C ILE A 205 10.24 17.43 -7.98
N MET A 206 11.45 17.16 -7.51
CA MET A 206 12.04 17.88 -6.38
C MET A 206 13.03 18.95 -6.89
N ALA A 207 13.05 20.11 -6.25
CA ALA A 207 14.02 21.16 -6.57
C ALA A 207 14.32 22.01 -5.34
N GLU A 208 15.51 22.60 -5.26
CA GLU A 208 15.93 23.36 -4.07
C GLU A 208 15.22 24.71 -3.92
N ASN A 209 14.77 25.26 -5.04
CA ASN A 209 14.04 26.52 -5.13
C ASN A 209 13.41 26.62 -6.53
N THR A 210 12.67 27.71 -6.77
CA THR A 210 12.02 27.94 -8.06
C THR A 210 13.01 28.17 -9.20
N HIS A 211 14.19 28.75 -8.94
CA HIS A 211 15.21 28.95 -9.97
C HIS A 211 15.81 27.63 -10.45
N ASP A 212 16.16 26.73 -9.51
CA ASP A 212 16.60 25.36 -9.81
C ASP A 212 15.53 24.58 -10.60
N LEU A 213 14.27 24.69 -10.18
CA LEU A 213 13.14 24.08 -10.90
C LEU A 213 13.02 24.59 -12.34
N GLU A 214 13.03 25.91 -12.55
CA GLU A 214 12.93 26.52 -13.88
C GLU A 214 14.07 26.06 -14.79
N GLY A 215 15.31 25.98 -14.28
CA GLY A 215 16.44 25.44 -15.02
C GLY A 215 16.22 23.99 -15.47
N LYS A 216 15.74 23.13 -14.57
CA LYS A 216 15.43 21.73 -14.91
C LYS A 216 14.32 21.61 -15.94
N VAL A 217 13.21 22.32 -15.74
CA VAL A 217 12.08 22.33 -16.68
C VAL A 217 12.51 22.87 -18.05
N TYR A 218 13.32 23.93 -18.08
CA TYR A 218 13.86 24.48 -19.32
C TYR A 218 14.74 23.47 -20.07
N ASN A 219 15.64 22.77 -19.37
CA ASN A 219 16.49 21.73 -19.96
C ASN A 219 15.67 20.59 -20.58
N ILE A 220 14.61 20.15 -19.90
CA ILE A 220 13.71 19.12 -20.42
C ILE A 220 12.96 19.64 -21.67
N ARG A 221 12.41 20.86 -21.59
CA ARG A 221 11.62 21.47 -22.69
C ARG A 221 12.42 21.73 -23.95
N THR A 222 13.70 22.11 -23.82
CA THR A 222 14.57 22.44 -24.95
C THR A 222 15.23 21.21 -25.57
N ASN A 223 15.30 20.10 -24.84
CA ASN A 223 15.78 18.83 -25.38
C ASN A 223 14.96 18.40 -26.60
N ARG A 224 15.64 17.89 -27.63
CA ARG A 224 15.03 17.45 -28.91
C ARG A 224 13.83 16.51 -28.76
N VAL A 225 13.78 15.72 -27.69
CA VAL A 225 12.66 14.82 -27.39
C VAL A 225 11.35 15.59 -27.18
N PHE A 226 11.40 16.75 -26.53
CA PHE A 226 10.22 17.58 -26.25
C PHE A 226 10.10 18.79 -27.18
N SER A 227 11.22 19.43 -27.57
CA SER A 227 11.19 20.69 -28.35
C SER A 227 10.63 20.53 -29.76
N ALA A 228 10.63 19.31 -30.31
CA ALA A 228 9.97 19.00 -31.58
C ALA A 228 8.43 19.03 -31.51
N TYR A 229 7.84 19.07 -30.30
CA TYR A 229 6.40 18.95 -30.08
C TYR A 229 5.84 20.17 -29.37
N LYS A 230 4.93 20.89 -30.05
CA LYS A 230 4.20 22.01 -29.43
C LYS A 230 3.42 21.51 -28.22
N SER A 231 3.65 22.12 -27.07
CA SER A 231 3.09 21.67 -25.80
C SER A 231 2.85 22.80 -24.80
N PHE A 232 1.84 22.62 -23.95
CA PHE A 232 1.58 23.45 -22.77
C PHE A 232 2.11 22.76 -21.52
N TRP A 233 2.82 23.52 -20.68
CA TRP A 233 3.42 23.05 -19.43
C TRP A 233 2.80 23.82 -18.27
N SER A 234 2.18 23.11 -17.34
CA SER A 234 1.63 23.68 -16.10
C SER A 234 2.46 23.17 -14.94
N VAL A 235 3.09 24.09 -14.20
CA VAL A 235 3.96 23.79 -13.06
C VAL A 235 3.28 24.30 -11.79
N SER A 236 3.29 23.49 -10.73
CA SER A 236 2.76 23.89 -9.42
C SER A 236 3.61 23.36 -8.28
N TYR A 237 3.75 24.13 -7.20
CA TYR A 237 4.36 23.63 -5.97
C TYR A 237 3.41 22.68 -5.23
N VAL A 238 3.96 21.86 -4.34
CA VAL A 238 3.21 21.02 -3.40
C VAL A 238 3.73 21.28 -1.98
N THR A 239 2.93 21.93 -1.13
CA THR A 239 3.36 22.34 0.23
C THR A 239 3.15 21.26 1.28
N TYR A 240 2.03 20.56 1.20
CA TYR A 240 1.59 19.57 2.15
C TYR A 240 1.25 18.29 1.39
N ALA A 241 1.70 17.11 1.88
CA ALA A 241 1.33 15.86 1.25
C ALA A 241 0.95 14.75 2.24
N TYR A 242 -0.24 14.16 2.05
CA TYR A 242 -0.57 12.83 2.58
C TYR A 242 0.03 11.79 1.65
N GLY A 243 0.59 10.71 2.19
CA GLY A 243 1.28 9.70 1.39
C GLY A 243 2.69 10.12 0.99
N TYR A 244 3.31 9.39 0.05
CA TYR A 244 4.70 9.62 -0.34
C TYR A 244 5.00 9.09 -1.74
N VAL A 245 6.09 9.59 -2.32
CA VAL A 245 6.70 9.06 -3.55
C VAL A 245 8.02 8.41 -3.14
N PRO A 246 8.21 7.09 -3.35
CA PRO A 246 9.47 6.41 -3.08
C PRO A 246 10.64 7.13 -3.74
N LEU A 247 11.74 7.27 -2.99
CA LEU A 247 12.93 7.92 -3.54
C LEU A 247 13.62 7.02 -4.56
N ARG A 248 14.02 7.64 -5.66
CA ARG A 248 14.87 7.02 -6.64
C ARG A 248 16.30 6.91 -6.15
N LYS A 249 16.99 5.85 -6.57
CA LYS A 249 18.41 5.66 -6.30
C LYS A 249 19.24 6.82 -6.84
N GLU A 250 18.90 7.32 -8.03
CA GLU A 250 19.61 8.44 -8.66
C GLU A 250 19.49 9.72 -7.81
N PHE A 251 18.35 9.95 -7.15
CA PHE A 251 18.20 11.08 -6.24
C PHE A 251 19.10 10.95 -5.00
N ILE A 252 19.17 9.74 -4.43
CA ILE A 252 20.11 9.48 -3.32
C ILE A 252 21.54 9.74 -3.78
N GLU A 253 21.93 9.29 -4.98
CA GLU A 253 23.27 9.55 -5.54
C GLU A 253 23.56 11.05 -5.68
N LEU A 254 22.57 11.86 -6.05
CA LEU A 254 22.67 13.33 -6.08
C LEU A 254 22.94 13.94 -4.69
N LEU A 255 22.52 13.30 -3.59
CA LEU A 255 22.85 13.76 -2.24
C LEU A 255 24.34 13.65 -1.88
N LYS A 256 25.14 12.95 -2.69
CA LYS A 256 26.60 12.89 -2.53
C LYS A 256 27.22 14.29 -2.60
N ASP A 257 26.65 15.18 -3.39
CA ASP A 257 27.11 16.58 -3.52
C ASP A 257 26.87 17.40 -2.23
N LYS A 258 26.03 16.89 -1.32
CA LYS A 258 25.75 17.48 0.00
C LYS A 258 26.54 16.80 1.12
N VAL A 259 27.50 15.92 0.81
CA VAL A 259 28.40 15.35 1.81
C VAL A 259 29.47 16.37 2.18
N TRP A 260 29.52 16.70 3.46
CA TRP A 260 30.50 17.65 3.98
C TRP A 260 31.87 16.99 4.22
N HIS A 261 32.88 17.59 3.62
CA HIS A 261 34.29 17.36 3.95
C HIS A 261 34.88 18.64 4.53
N ARG A 262 35.59 18.51 5.66
CA ARG A 262 36.27 19.66 6.27
C ARG A 262 37.41 20.11 5.37
N THR A 263 37.32 21.34 4.88
CA THR A 263 38.36 22.00 4.07
C THR A 263 38.67 23.39 4.63
N LYS A 264 39.65 24.10 4.06
CA LYS A 264 39.95 25.49 4.45
C LYS A 264 38.79 26.41 4.09
N GLU A 265 38.14 26.14 2.96
CA GLU A 265 37.03 26.91 2.39
C GLU A 265 35.70 26.62 3.11
N THR A 266 35.53 25.39 3.63
CA THR A 266 34.31 24.98 4.36
C THR A 266 34.66 24.33 5.70
N PRO A 267 35.12 25.13 6.68
CA PRO A 267 35.57 24.62 7.98
C PRO A 267 34.42 24.15 8.87
N ARG A 268 33.18 24.56 8.58
CA ARG A 268 31.96 24.17 9.29
C ARG A 268 30.93 23.63 8.30
N ARG A 269 30.16 22.64 8.75
CA ARG A 269 29.06 22.04 8.00
C ARG A 269 27.88 23.00 7.89
N LYS A 270 27.32 23.17 6.69
CA LYS A 270 26.07 23.91 6.47
C LYS A 270 24.86 23.10 6.95
N PRO A 271 23.71 23.73 7.24
CA PRO A 271 22.52 23.01 7.74
C PRO A 271 21.99 21.91 6.81
N ASP A 272 22.13 22.09 5.50
CA ASP A 272 21.66 21.16 4.45
C ASP A 272 22.71 20.12 4.05
N TRP A 273 23.86 20.09 4.72
CA TRP A 273 24.95 19.15 4.46
C TRP A 273 24.96 18.01 5.47
N ILE A 274 25.32 16.81 4.99
CA ILE A 274 25.34 15.57 5.77
C ILE A 274 26.75 14.99 5.88
N LEU A 275 26.94 14.06 6.82
CA LEU A 275 28.21 13.33 6.92
C LEU A 275 28.24 12.18 5.89
N GLU A 276 29.44 11.73 5.52
CA GLU A 276 29.61 10.54 4.67
C GLU A 276 28.82 9.34 5.21
N ARG A 277 28.91 9.08 6.52
CA ARG A 277 28.15 8.01 7.16
C ARG A 277 26.63 8.20 7.04
N ASP A 278 26.14 9.43 7.18
CA ASP A 278 24.71 9.74 7.03
C ASP A 278 24.25 9.37 5.60
N TYR A 279 25.05 9.73 4.57
CA TYR A 279 24.80 9.39 3.17
C TYR A 279 24.81 7.87 2.91
N LEU A 280 25.83 7.16 3.42
CA LEU A 280 25.94 5.72 3.22
C LEU A 280 24.75 4.96 3.83
N ILE A 281 24.32 5.34 5.03
CA ILE A 281 23.15 4.71 5.68
C ILE A 281 21.85 5.03 4.94
N LEU A 282 21.68 6.25 4.42
CA LEU A 282 20.54 6.58 3.56
C LEU A 282 20.51 5.73 2.30
N LYS A 283 21.67 5.52 1.67
CA LYS A 283 21.81 4.69 0.47
C LYS A 283 21.42 3.24 0.71
N GLU A 284 21.94 2.62 1.76
CA GLU A 284 21.63 1.22 2.09
C GLU A 284 20.16 1.04 2.46
N LEU A 285 19.61 1.91 3.31
CA LEU A 285 18.21 1.82 3.73
C LEU A 285 17.21 2.15 2.61
N ASN A 286 17.60 2.94 1.60
CA ASN A 286 16.75 3.19 0.44
C ASN A 286 16.60 1.94 -0.44
N GLU A 287 17.67 1.15 -0.57
CA GLU A 287 17.67 -0.13 -1.30
C GLU A 287 16.92 -1.22 -0.54
N ASN A 288 17.23 -1.37 0.75
CA ASN A 288 16.56 -2.32 1.63
C ASN A 288 16.40 -1.75 3.05
N GLY A 289 15.22 -1.17 3.30
CA GLY A 289 14.90 -0.60 4.60
C GLY A 289 14.93 -1.59 5.77
N ARG A 290 14.97 -2.91 5.53
CA ARG A 290 15.04 -3.97 6.55
C ARG A 290 16.43 -4.56 6.77
N GLU A 291 17.46 -4.07 6.09
CA GLU A 291 18.83 -4.58 6.31
C GLU A 291 19.23 -4.45 7.80
N SER A 292 19.93 -5.45 8.32
CA SER A 292 20.43 -5.44 9.70
C SER A 292 21.45 -4.32 9.87
N PHE A 293 21.41 -3.59 10.99
CA PHE A 293 22.42 -2.57 11.28
C PHE A 293 23.82 -3.17 11.43
N ALA A 294 23.93 -4.38 11.97
CA ALA A 294 25.21 -5.07 12.09
C ALA A 294 25.77 -5.48 10.70
N ASP A 295 24.89 -5.93 9.79
CA ASP A 295 25.31 -6.30 8.44
C ASP A 295 25.75 -5.06 7.66
N MET A 296 25.03 -3.94 7.80
CA MET A 296 25.44 -2.66 7.22
C MET A 296 26.78 -2.17 7.79
N ASP A 297 26.99 -2.25 9.11
CA ASP A 297 28.27 -1.89 9.72
C ASP A 297 29.43 -2.71 9.13
N ASN A 298 29.25 -4.02 9.01
CA ASN A 298 30.25 -4.92 8.40
C ASN A 298 30.50 -4.58 6.93
N LYS A 299 29.42 -4.41 6.14
CA LYS A 299 29.46 -4.10 4.72
C LYS A 299 30.18 -2.78 4.43
N LEU A 300 29.96 -1.77 5.26
CA LEU A 300 30.50 -0.43 5.11
C LEU A 300 31.83 -0.20 5.85
N GLY A 301 32.33 -1.20 6.59
CA GLY A 301 33.55 -1.08 7.40
C GLY A 301 33.41 -0.10 8.58
N LEU A 302 32.20 0.03 9.14
CA LEU A 302 31.92 0.92 10.27
C LEU A 302 32.12 0.22 11.62
N LYS A 303 32.27 1.02 12.68
CA LYS A 303 32.27 0.49 14.05
C LYS A 303 30.88 -0.08 14.39
N SER A 304 30.86 -1.20 15.12
CA SER A 304 29.61 -1.82 15.59
C SER A 304 28.69 -0.80 16.29
N GLY A 305 27.43 -0.76 15.87
CA GLY A 305 26.38 0.14 16.36
C GLY A 305 26.34 1.50 15.68
N ALA A 306 27.26 1.79 14.75
CA ALA A 306 27.31 3.09 14.07
C ALA A 306 26.10 3.29 13.15
N SER A 307 25.67 2.26 12.43
CA SER A 307 24.49 2.30 11.56
C SER A 307 23.20 2.55 12.35
N ASP A 308 23.04 1.86 13.48
CA ASP A 308 21.87 1.98 14.36
C ASP A 308 21.75 3.41 14.93
N TYR A 309 22.85 3.91 15.51
CA TYR A 309 22.93 5.29 16.00
C TYR A 309 22.61 6.31 14.88
N THR A 310 23.17 6.10 13.69
CA THR A 310 22.99 7.02 12.56
C THR A 310 21.55 7.02 12.06
N TYR A 311 20.91 5.85 11.98
CA TYR A 311 19.50 5.75 11.63
C TYR A 311 18.62 6.57 12.57
N TYR A 312 18.74 6.37 13.89
CA TYR A 312 17.91 7.10 14.85
C TYR A 312 18.20 8.60 14.87
N LYS A 313 19.46 9.00 14.66
CA LYS A 313 19.81 10.41 14.45
C LYS A 313 19.08 10.99 13.22
N LEU A 314 19.11 10.30 12.07
CA LEU A 314 18.43 10.75 10.84
C LEU A 314 16.91 10.82 10.99
N VAL A 315 16.32 9.94 11.82
CA VAL A 315 14.91 10.01 12.19
C VAL A 315 14.61 11.24 13.05
N ASN A 316 15.42 11.48 14.07
CA ASN A 316 15.31 12.66 14.93
C ASN A 316 15.45 13.98 14.14
N ASP A 317 16.40 14.02 13.21
CA ASP A 317 16.69 15.16 12.35
C ASP A 317 15.65 15.32 11.22
N LYS A 318 14.63 14.45 11.17
CA LYS A 318 13.54 14.44 10.18
C LYS A 318 14.00 14.28 8.73
N VAL A 319 15.21 13.72 8.54
CA VAL A 319 15.72 13.30 7.24
C VAL A 319 15.01 12.01 6.80
N ILE A 320 14.83 11.07 7.73
CA ILE A 320 14.00 9.89 7.54
C ILE A 320 12.73 10.09 8.38
N TYR A 321 11.54 10.06 7.77
CA TYR A 321 10.30 10.01 8.55
C TYR A 321 10.04 8.61 9.11
N ARG A 322 10.36 7.58 8.33
CA ARG A 322 10.28 6.16 8.71
C ARG A 322 10.88 5.27 7.61
N VAL A 323 11.25 4.06 7.96
CA VAL A 323 11.21 2.94 7.00
C VAL A 323 9.77 2.49 6.87
N THR A 324 9.30 2.23 5.65
CA THR A 324 7.92 1.84 5.34
C THR A 324 7.91 0.77 4.24
N ILE A 325 6.71 0.40 3.80
CA ILE A 325 6.50 -0.50 2.65
C ILE A 325 6.00 0.25 1.43
N ASN A 326 6.41 -0.22 0.26
CA ASN A 326 5.80 0.10 -1.03
C ASN A 326 5.29 -1.18 -1.69
N MET A 327 4.02 -1.21 -2.09
CA MET A 327 3.40 -2.32 -2.80
C MET A 327 3.46 -2.09 -4.31
N LEU A 328 4.11 -3.00 -5.03
CA LEU A 328 4.30 -2.88 -6.48
C LEU A 328 3.32 -3.72 -7.29
N SER A 329 2.60 -4.65 -6.66
CA SER A 329 1.66 -5.56 -7.31
C SER A 329 0.31 -5.47 -6.61
N LEU A 330 -0.66 -4.78 -7.22
CA LEU A 330 -1.98 -4.57 -6.65
C LEU A 330 -3.06 -4.99 -7.64
N PRO A 331 -4.20 -5.54 -7.18
CA PRO A 331 -5.35 -5.86 -8.04
C PRO A 331 -6.16 -4.62 -8.42
N MET A 332 -5.50 -3.50 -8.72
CA MET A 332 -6.17 -2.28 -9.14
C MET A 332 -6.40 -2.27 -10.65
N LYS A 333 -7.51 -1.70 -11.10
CA LYS A 333 -7.80 -1.49 -12.54
C LYS A 333 -6.88 -0.42 -13.13
N TYR A 334 -6.72 0.69 -12.41
CA TYR A 334 -5.87 1.81 -12.79
C TYR A 334 -5.67 2.76 -11.61
N THR A 335 -4.77 3.73 -11.75
CA THR A 335 -4.60 4.83 -10.79
C THR A 335 -5.21 6.11 -11.36
N LEU A 336 -6.04 6.77 -10.56
CA LEU A 336 -6.72 8.02 -10.91
C LEU A 336 -5.99 9.20 -10.25
N LEU A 337 -5.58 10.15 -11.08
CA LEU A 337 -5.04 11.46 -10.69
C LEU A 337 -6.15 12.50 -10.84
N MET A 338 -6.45 13.21 -9.77
CA MET A 338 -7.51 14.23 -9.73
C MET A 338 -6.92 15.56 -9.29
N ARG A 339 -7.29 16.63 -9.99
CA ARG A 339 -6.96 18.00 -9.62
C ARG A 339 -8.27 18.75 -9.35
N CYS A 340 -8.38 19.28 -8.15
CA CYS A 340 -9.57 19.93 -7.63
C CYS A 340 -9.22 21.38 -7.30
N PRO A 341 -9.37 22.32 -8.27
CA PRO A 341 -9.25 23.76 -7.96
C PRO A 341 -10.25 24.12 -6.86
N GLN A 342 -9.79 24.88 -5.87
CA GLN A 342 -10.65 25.33 -4.78
C GLN A 342 -11.17 26.73 -5.10
N VAL A 343 -12.45 26.83 -5.50
CA VAL A 343 -13.08 28.12 -5.80
C VAL A 343 -13.94 28.63 -4.64
N ASN A 344 -14.36 27.76 -3.71
CA ASN A 344 -15.18 28.14 -2.56
C ASN A 344 -14.53 27.71 -1.24
N ILE A 345 -13.47 28.43 -0.85
CA ILE A 345 -12.71 28.11 0.37
C ILE A 345 -13.56 28.18 1.63
N SER A 346 -14.54 29.08 1.71
CA SER A 346 -15.44 29.21 2.86
C SER A 346 -16.28 27.94 3.05
N SER A 347 -16.80 27.36 1.96
CA SER A 347 -17.56 26.11 2.04
C SER A 347 -16.66 24.93 2.40
N PHE A 348 -15.47 24.83 1.80
CA PHE A 348 -14.52 23.78 2.15
C PHE A 348 -14.11 23.85 3.63
N ASP A 349 -13.89 25.04 4.16
CA ASP A 349 -13.39 25.23 5.52
C ASP A 349 -14.40 24.81 6.60
N VAL A 350 -15.69 25.03 6.36
CA VAL A 350 -16.77 24.53 7.22
C VAL A 350 -16.78 22.99 7.30
N HIS A 351 -16.48 22.31 6.19
CA HIS A 351 -16.51 20.84 6.10
C HIS A 351 -15.11 20.19 6.13
N ARG A 352 -14.07 20.95 6.49
CA ARG A 352 -12.68 20.50 6.39
C ARG A 352 -12.41 19.24 7.21
N ASP A 353 -13.08 19.09 8.34
CA ASP A 353 -12.92 17.93 9.22
C ASP A 353 -13.67 16.69 8.72
N GLU A 354 -14.81 16.86 8.02
CA GLU A 354 -15.46 15.78 7.27
C GLU A 354 -14.52 15.27 6.17
N TYR A 355 -13.92 16.19 5.41
CA TYR A 355 -12.93 15.85 4.39
C TYR A 355 -11.70 15.13 4.96
N ARG A 356 -11.15 15.60 6.08
CA ARG A 356 -10.01 14.94 6.75
C ARG A 356 -10.37 13.53 7.21
N SER A 357 -11.56 13.35 7.76
CA SER A 357 -12.07 12.05 8.22
C SER A 357 -12.23 11.09 7.03
N HIS A 358 -12.78 11.57 5.92
CA HIS A 358 -12.90 10.84 4.66
C HIS A 358 -11.55 10.35 4.13
N VAL A 359 -10.55 11.22 4.11
CA VAL A 359 -9.20 10.91 3.61
C VAL A 359 -8.55 9.74 4.35
N ILE A 360 -8.73 9.66 5.67
CA ILE A 360 -8.07 8.66 6.53
C ILE A 360 -8.97 7.49 6.91
N GLU A 361 -10.15 7.40 6.31
CA GLU A 361 -11.06 6.29 6.56
C GLU A 361 -10.42 4.96 6.18
N ARG A 362 -10.61 3.95 7.03
CA ARG A 362 -10.07 2.61 6.77
C ARG A 362 -10.84 1.97 5.62
N THR A 363 -10.11 1.51 4.62
CA THR A 363 -10.65 0.77 3.47
C THR A 363 -10.54 -0.74 3.71
N ASP A 364 -11.35 -1.51 3.00
CA ASP A 364 -11.26 -2.97 2.93
C ASP A 364 -10.22 -3.45 1.89
N THR A 365 -9.76 -2.56 1.01
CA THR A 365 -8.67 -2.77 0.04
C THR A 365 -7.27 -2.82 0.70
N PRO A 366 -6.22 -3.33 0.03
CA PRO A 366 -4.87 -3.44 0.59
C PRO A 366 -4.14 -2.10 0.83
N THR A 367 -4.65 -0.97 0.33
CA THR A 367 -4.01 0.35 0.46
C THR A 367 -4.94 1.37 1.11
N ASN A 368 -4.41 2.52 1.53
CA ASN A 368 -5.25 3.67 1.88
C ASN A 368 -6.09 4.14 0.69
N ARG A 369 -7.15 4.90 0.98
CA ARG A 369 -8.07 5.49 -0.02
C ARG A 369 -7.34 6.37 -1.04
N TYR A 370 -6.43 7.19 -0.57
CA TYR A 370 -5.53 8.00 -1.40
C TYR A 370 -4.09 7.61 -1.10
N ILE A 371 -3.26 7.60 -2.13
CA ILE A 371 -1.83 7.26 -1.99
C ILE A 371 -0.95 8.51 -2.02
N LEU A 372 -1.47 9.60 -2.59
CA LEU A 372 -0.91 10.93 -2.49
C LEU A 372 -2.04 11.95 -2.47
N ILE A 373 -2.00 12.89 -1.55
CA ILE A 373 -2.81 14.12 -1.59
C ILE A 373 -1.85 15.27 -1.42
N GLY A 374 -2.04 16.39 -2.09
CA GLY A 374 -1.34 17.60 -1.69
C GLY A 374 -1.95 18.90 -2.16
N ASP A 375 -1.65 19.97 -1.43
CA ASP A 375 -2.09 21.32 -1.76
C ASP A 375 -1.20 21.86 -2.88
N ILE A 376 -1.84 22.31 -3.97
CA ILE A 376 -1.17 22.86 -5.16
C ILE A 376 -1.50 24.35 -5.30
N GLY A 377 -0.62 25.10 -5.97
CA GLY A 377 -0.71 26.56 -6.04
C GLY A 377 -1.25 27.16 -7.34
N ALA A 378 -1.34 26.41 -8.45
CA ALA A 378 -1.64 26.96 -9.77
C ALA A 378 -2.43 26.00 -10.68
N PRO A 379 -3.78 26.09 -10.73
CA PRO A 379 -4.61 26.90 -9.83
C PRO A 379 -4.53 26.39 -8.39
N TYR A 380 -4.79 27.26 -7.42
CA TYR A 380 -4.81 26.87 -6.02
C TYR A 380 -5.88 25.78 -5.79
N GLY A 381 -5.54 24.74 -5.06
CA GLY A 381 -6.47 23.66 -4.74
C GLY A 381 -5.77 22.38 -4.31
N LEU A 382 -6.41 21.26 -4.59
CA LEU A 382 -5.98 19.94 -4.11
C LEU A 382 -5.61 19.03 -5.29
N LEU A 383 -4.55 18.25 -5.09
CA LEU A 383 -4.15 17.13 -5.93
C LEU A 383 -4.44 15.84 -5.17
N HIS A 384 -5.05 14.85 -5.83
CA HIS A 384 -5.28 13.53 -5.28
C HIS A 384 -4.81 12.47 -6.26
N ILE A 385 -4.18 11.42 -5.72
CA ILE A 385 -3.89 10.19 -6.46
C ILE A 385 -4.57 9.05 -5.70
N LYS A 386 -5.44 8.32 -6.40
CA LYS A 386 -6.29 7.27 -5.85
C LYS A 386 -6.15 5.98 -6.68
N PRO A 387 -5.85 4.82 -6.08
CA PRO A 387 -6.02 3.55 -6.76
C PRO A 387 -7.51 3.26 -6.95
N ILE A 388 -7.89 2.80 -8.14
CA ILE A 388 -9.25 2.35 -8.45
C ILE A 388 -9.23 0.83 -8.57
N TYR A 389 -9.98 0.16 -7.69
CA TYR A 389 -10.02 -1.30 -7.66
C TYR A 389 -11.26 -1.82 -8.36
N ASN A 390 -12.44 -1.55 -7.78
CA ASN A 390 -13.71 -2.06 -8.28
C ASN A 390 -14.69 -0.95 -8.61
N GLU A 391 -14.56 0.19 -7.92
CA GLU A 391 -15.42 1.36 -8.08
C GLU A 391 -15.33 1.96 -9.49
N ARG A 392 -16.36 2.74 -9.85
CA ARG A 392 -16.33 3.52 -11.08
C ARG A 392 -15.57 4.83 -10.86
N MET A 393 -15.03 5.37 -11.94
CA MET A 393 -14.39 6.69 -11.89
C MET A 393 -15.36 7.77 -11.42
N GLU A 394 -16.60 7.74 -11.94
CA GLU A 394 -17.62 8.74 -11.61
C GLU A 394 -17.92 8.74 -10.10
N ASP A 395 -18.08 7.56 -9.50
CA ASP A 395 -18.34 7.42 -8.06
C ASP A 395 -17.19 8.00 -7.23
N ALA A 396 -15.94 7.77 -7.63
CA ALA A 396 -14.77 8.33 -6.96
C ALA A 396 -14.69 9.86 -7.08
N VAL A 397 -15.10 10.41 -8.23
CA VAL A 397 -15.14 11.86 -8.46
C VAL A 397 -16.27 12.49 -7.65
N ASP A 398 -17.47 11.94 -7.69
CA ASP A 398 -18.63 12.47 -6.96
C ASP A 398 -18.42 12.40 -5.45
N GLU A 399 -17.78 11.33 -4.97
CA GLU A 399 -17.30 11.23 -3.59
C GLU A 399 -16.33 12.38 -3.26
N LEU A 400 -15.33 12.64 -4.11
CA LEU A 400 -14.38 13.73 -3.86
C LEU A 400 -15.07 15.10 -3.87
N LYS A 401 -15.95 15.37 -4.83
CA LYS A 401 -16.73 16.63 -4.91
C LYS A 401 -17.56 16.86 -3.66
N ARG A 402 -18.22 15.80 -3.16
CA ARG A 402 -19.03 15.89 -1.93
C ARG A 402 -18.21 16.38 -0.73
N TYR A 403 -17.02 15.82 -0.53
CA TYR A 403 -16.19 16.16 0.62
C TYR A 403 -15.36 17.43 0.43
N THR A 404 -15.01 17.78 -0.81
CA THR A 404 -14.28 19.03 -1.11
C THR A 404 -15.20 20.22 -1.27
N ARG A 405 -16.51 20.01 -1.51
CA ARG A 405 -17.49 21.05 -1.84
C ARG A 405 -17.14 21.82 -3.13
N GLU A 406 -16.37 21.20 -4.00
CA GLU A 406 -15.94 21.77 -5.28
C GLU A 406 -16.60 21.01 -6.42
N ASP A 407 -17.22 21.74 -7.36
CA ASP A 407 -17.91 21.11 -8.50
C ASP A 407 -16.97 20.66 -9.61
N ARG A 408 -15.77 21.27 -9.67
CA ARG A 408 -14.80 21.06 -10.74
C ARG A 408 -13.67 20.15 -10.28
N VAL A 409 -13.63 18.94 -10.83
CA VAL A 409 -12.54 17.98 -10.66
C VAL A 409 -12.01 17.59 -12.04
N GLU A 410 -10.75 17.92 -12.33
CA GLU A 410 -10.06 17.47 -13.54
C GLU A 410 -9.45 16.08 -13.28
N THR A 411 -9.83 15.09 -14.08
CA THR A 411 -9.42 13.69 -13.91
C THR A 411 -8.44 13.23 -14.97
N HIS A 412 -7.52 12.37 -14.56
CA HIS A 412 -6.50 11.78 -15.42
C HIS A 412 -6.23 10.34 -15.01
N VAL A 413 -6.32 9.39 -15.93
CA VAL A 413 -5.94 7.99 -15.67
C VAL A 413 -4.46 7.84 -15.94
N ILE A 414 -3.67 7.38 -14.96
CA ILE A 414 -2.28 7.00 -15.20
C ILE A 414 -2.26 5.70 -16.00
N THR A 415 -1.65 5.73 -17.18
CA THR A 415 -1.60 4.57 -18.09
C THR A 415 -0.25 3.87 -18.05
N ASP A 416 0.84 4.63 -18.07
CA ASP A 416 2.19 4.10 -18.18
C ASP A 416 3.12 4.88 -17.28
N VAL A 417 3.81 4.19 -16.37
CA VAL A 417 4.83 4.79 -15.52
C VAL A 417 6.15 4.81 -16.30
N LEU A 418 6.69 6.01 -16.53
CA LEU A 418 7.96 6.21 -17.22
C LEU A 418 9.12 6.21 -16.22
N VAL A 419 8.93 6.81 -15.05
CA VAL A 419 9.97 7.01 -14.05
C VAL A 419 9.41 6.74 -12.66
N GLY A 420 10.17 6.02 -11.84
CA GLY A 420 9.89 5.84 -10.41
C GLY A 420 8.65 4.99 -10.13
N SER A 421 8.03 5.25 -8.98
CA SER A 421 6.77 4.60 -8.57
C SER A 421 5.99 5.49 -7.62
N LEU A 422 4.77 5.10 -7.29
CA LEU A 422 3.99 5.75 -6.24
C LEU A 422 4.00 4.90 -4.97
N GLY A 423 3.89 5.53 -3.81
CA GLY A 423 4.02 4.89 -2.50
C GLY A 423 2.75 4.18 -2.03
N PHE A 424 2.38 3.08 -2.69
CA PHE A 424 1.21 2.30 -2.33
C PHE A 424 1.45 1.56 -1.01
N ARG A 425 0.63 1.85 0.01
CA ARG A 425 0.69 1.20 1.32
C ARG A 425 -0.62 1.37 2.07
N LYS A 426 -0.70 0.80 3.27
CA LYS A 426 -1.82 0.95 4.21
C LYS A 426 -1.33 1.55 5.51
N ILE A 427 -1.18 2.86 5.57
CA ILE A 427 -0.75 3.56 6.78
C ILE A 427 -1.89 3.60 7.82
N PRO A 428 -1.62 3.35 9.12
CA PRO A 428 -2.61 3.56 10.17
C PRO A 428 -3.00 5.03 10.24
N LYS A 429 -4.29 5.31 10.40
CA LYS A 429 -4.80 6.70 10.47
C LYS A 429 -4.18 7.48 11.62
N GLU A 430 -3.89 6.81 12.73
CA GLU A 430 -3.44 7.40 13.99
C GLU A 430 -2.10 8.14 13.87
N ILE A 431 -1.25 7.72 12.91
CA ILE A 431 0.06 8.34 12.68
C ILE A 431 0.02 9.44 11.59
N THR A 432 -1.11 9.61 10.93
CA THR A 432 -1.31 10.64 9.90
C THR A 432 -1.47 12.01 10.53
N TYR A 433 -1.14 13.07 9.78
CA TYR A 433 -1.36 14.43 10.27
C TYR A 433 -2.85 14.79 10.33
N GLN A 434 -3.68 14.28 9.42
CA GLN A 434 -5.12 14.51 9.37
C GLN A 434 -5.76 14.09 10.69
N TYR A 435 -5.42 12.89 11.18
CA TYR A 435 -5.90 12.41 12.47
C TYR A 435 -5.44 13.32 13.62
N LYS A 436 -4.17 13.72 13.64
CA LYS A 436 -3.64 14.64 14.67
C LYS A 436 -4.33 16.00 14.63
N ALA A 437 -4.69 16.50 13.46
CA ALA A 437 -5.43 17.74 13.30
C ALA A 437 -6.87 17.63 13.84
N LEU A 438 -7.56 16.53 13.54
CA LEU A 438 -8.91 16.25 14.06
C LEU A 438 -8.91 16.16 15.59
N VAL A 439 -7.98 15.39 16.19
CA VAL A 439 -7.86 15.27 17.65
C VAL A 439 -7.58 16.63 18.30
N LYS A 440 -6.69 17.44 17.71
CA LYS A 440 -6.38 18.79 18.23
C LYS A 440 -7.61 19.69 18.21
N ARG A 441 -8.44 19.62 17.17
CA ARG A 441 -9.67 20.42 17.06
C ARG A 441 -10.71 20.01 18.10
N GLN A 442 -10.95 18.72 18.27
CA GLN A 442 -11.86 18.21 19.30
C GLN A 442 -11.45 18.64 20.72
N GLN A 443 -10.15 18.68 21.00
CA GLN A 443 -9.63 19.19 22.28
C GLN A 443 -9.84 20.70 22.48
N GLN A 444 -9.92 21.48 21.39
CA GLN A 444 -10.21 22.91 21.47
C GLN A 444 -11.71 23.14 21.72
N ASP A 445 -12.57 22.45 20.96
CA ASP A 445 -14.02 22.59 21.08
C ASP A 445 -14.53 22.18 22.48
N ASN A 446 -13.95 21.13 23.08
CA ASN A 446 -14.27 20.74 24.46
C ASN A 446 -13.87 21.83 25.48
N LYS A 447 -12.72 22.50 25.30
CA LYS A 447 -12.28 23.58 26.19
C LYS A 447 -13.12 24.86 26.04
N GLU A 448 -13.68 25.09 24.86
CA GLU A 448 -14.60 26.20 24.61
C GLU A 448 -16.01 25.90 25.13
N SER A 449 -16.39 24.63 25.30
CA SER A 449 -17.68 24.22 25.87
C SER A 449 -17.69 24.18 27.40
N ASP A 450 -16.51 24.07 28.02
CA ASP A 450 -16.33 24.07 29.49
C ASP A 450 -16.11 25.49 30.08
N ASN A 451 -16.00 26.52 29.23
CA ASN A 451 -15.92 27.95 29.58
C ASN A 451 -17.22 28.67 29.22
#